data_AF-A0A1Y4G6J5-F1
#
_entry.id   AF-A0A1Y4G6J5-F1
#
_cell.length_a   1.000
_cell.length_b   1.000
_cell.length_c   1.000
_cell.angle_alpha   90.00
_cell.angle_beta   90.00
_cell.angle_gamma   90.00
#
_symmetry.space_group_name_H-M   'P 1'
#
loop_
_entity.id
_entity.type
_entity.pdbx_description
1 polymer ?
#
loop_
_entity_poly.entity_id
_entity_poly.type
_entity_poly.pdbx_seq_one_letter_code
_entity_poly.pdbx_strand_id
1 'polypeptide(L)'
;MNAMSDEQVIDRMTVDGVAVSVTYAHEDDARVSEQEVRAYIHRGSAQHPDTAVTGLALEVDGDDVGIRYELAPTPFDRIRRITGYLVGTMDRWNDAKTAEESDRVKHSVAREDRAFACANGC
;
A
#
# COMPACT_ATOMS: atom_id res chain seq x y z
N MET A 1 -13.54 18.68 32.99
CA MET A 1 -12.28 18.71 32.21
C MET A 1 -12.67 18.73 30.75
N ASN A 2 -12.53 19.88 30.07
CA ASN A 2 -12.87 19.99 28.65
C ASN A 2 -11.82 19.23 27.84
N ALA A 3 -12.26 18.27 27.02
CA ALA A 3 -11.46 17.74 25.94
C ALA A 3 -11.19 18.91 24.98
N MET A 4 -10.00 19.51 25.09
CA MET A 4 -9.48 20.37 24.04
C MET A 4 -9.27 19.46 22.85
N SER A 5 -10.16 19.57 21.87
CA SER A 5 -9.97 18.97 20.56
C SER A 5 -8.69 19.57 20.01
N ASP A 6 -7.59 18.81 19.95
CA ASP A 6 -6.40 19.21 19.23
C ASP A 6 -6.81 19.44 17.77
N GLU A 7 -6.93 20.71 17.40
CA GLU A 7 -7.29 21.14 16.07
C GLU A 7 -6.06 20.97 15.19
N GLN A 8 -5.85 19.75 14.71
CA GLN A 8 -4.74 19.42 13.82
C GLN A 8 -4.86 20.26 12.54
N VAL A 9 -3.86 21.09 12.29
CA VAL A 9 -3.80 21.85 11.05
C VAL A 9 -3.31 20.92 9.95
N ILE A 10 -4.07 20.82 8.86
CA ILE A 10 -3.73 19.97 7.71
C ILE A 10 -3.55 20.84 6.48
N ASP A 11 -2.32 20.93 6.00
CA ASP A 11 -1.98 21.56 4.73
C ASP A 11 -1.97 20.49 3.63
N ARG A 12 -2.69 20.75 2.54
CA ARG A 12 -2.70 19.88 1.36
C ARG A 12 -2.19 20.64 0.15
N MET A 13 -1.21 20.07 -0.53
CA MET A 13 -0.61 20.68 -1.72
C MET A 13 -0.20 19.61 -2.72
N THR A 14 0.25 20.05 -3.90
CA THR A 14 0.81 19.16 -4.92
C THR A 14 2.16 19.73 -5.33
N VAL A 15 3.21 18.92 -5.21
CA VAL A 15 4.58 19.30 -5.55
C VAL A 15 5.12 18.29 -6.53
N ASP A 16 5.58 18.75 -7.69
CA ASP A 16 6.14 17.92 -8.76
C ASP A 16 5.23 16.75 -9.20
N GLY A 17 3.90 16.93 -9.10
CA GLY A 17 2.89 15.93 -9.44
C GLY A 17 2.60 14.89 -8.35
N VAL A 18 3.23 15.01 -7.18
CA VAL A 18 3.01 14.17 -6.00
C VAL A 18 1.98 14.83 -5.08
N ALA A 19 1.00 14.07 -4.60
CA ALA A 19 0.02 14.56 -3.63
C ALA A 19 0.66 14.64 -2.24
N VAL A 20 0.68 15.83 -1.63
CA VAL A 20 1.33 16.05 -0.33
C VAL A 20 0.30 16.48 0.71
N SER A 21 0.32 15.82 1.86
CA SER A 21 -0.42 16.23 3.05
C SER A 21 0.53 16.43 4.23
N VAL A 22 0.50 17.60 4.85
CA VAL A 22 1.28 17.90 6.05
C VAL A 22 0.30 18.13 7.19
N THR A 23 0.40 17.31 8.23
CA THR A 23 -0.37 17.42 9.45
C THR A 23 0.54 17.95 10.55
N TYR A 24 0.13 19.03 11.21
CA TYR A 24 0.84 19.62 12.35
C TYR A 24 0.13 19.22 13.65
N ALA A 25 0.89 18.75 14.63
CA ALA A 25 0.38 18.38 15.95
C ALA A 25 -0.05 19.63 16.74
N HIS A 26 0.66 20.75 16.55
CA HIS A 26 0.43 22.01 17.23
C HIS A 26 0.37 23.19 16.24
N GLU A 27 -0.37 24.25 16.57
CA GLU A 27 -0.52 25.44 15.70
C GLU A 27 0.82 26.18 15.49
N ASP A 28 1.67 26.16 16.52
CA ASP A 28 2.96 26.84 16.57
C ASP A 28 4.11 26.03 15.93
N ASP A 29 3.82 24.83 15.40
CA ASP A 29 4.83 24.00 14.75
C ASP A 29 5.41 24.70 13.51
N ALA A 30 6.71 24.47 13.30
CA ALA A 30 7.43 25.06 12.18
C ALA A 30 6.83 24.59 10.85
N ARG A 31 6.46 25.56 10.00
CA ARG A 31 5.86 25.25 8.70
C ARG A 31 6.88 24.64 7.75
N VAL A 32 6.51 23.51 7.15
CA VAL A 32 7.35 22.82 6.17
C VAL A 32 7.35 23.60 4.87
N SER A 33 8.55 23.95 4.39
CA SER A 33 8.70 24.69 3.14
C SER A 33 8.54 23.78 1.91
N GLU A 34 8.17 24.34 0.75
CA GLU A 34 8.11 23.56 -0.49
C GLU A 34 9.47 22.94 -0.88
N GLN A 35 10.58 23.65 -0.59
CA GLN A 35 11.93 23.13 -0.85
C GLN A 35 12.21 21.86 -0.03
N GLU A 36 11.78 21.85 1.22
CA GLU A 36 11.90 20.72 2.13
C GLU A 36 10.98 19.57 1.70
N VAL A 37 9.73 19.86 1.32
CA VAL A 37 8.82 18.87 0.72
C VAL A 37 9.46 18.22 -0.52
N ARG A 38 10.05 19.01 -1.42
CA ARG A 38 10.77 18.50 -2.61
C ARG A 38 11.96 17.62 -2.21
N ALA A 39 12.69 17.98 -1.15
CA ALA A 39 13.79 17.17 -0.64
C ALA A 39 13.29 15.81 -0.10
N TYR A 40 12.13 15.77 0.59
CA TYR A 40 11.51 14.53 1.02
C TYR A 40 11.03 13.67 -0.15
N ILE A 41 10.41 14.27 -1.17
CA ILE A 41 10.03 13.56 -2.40
C ILE A 41 11.26 12.94 -3.06
N HIS A 42 12.34 13.71 -3.23
CA HIS A 42 13.60 13.22 -3.80
C HIS A 42 14.19 12.06 -2.99
N ARG A 43 14.20 12.19 -1.66
CA ARG A 43 14.64 11.11 -0.75
C ARG A 43 13.75 9.86 -0.88
N GLY A 44 12.44 10.01 -1.06
CA GLY A 44 11.52 8.90 -1.32
C GLY A 44 11.86 8.18 -2.62
N SER A 45 12.02 8.94 -3.71
CA SER A 45 12.39 8.39 -5.03
C SER A 45 13.75 7.68 -5.02
N ALA A 46 14.72 8.19 -4.25
CA ALA A 46 16.03 7.54 -4.11
C ALA A 46 15.96 6.21 -3.31
N GLN A 47 15.05 6.10 -2.35
CA GLN A 47 14.83 4.87 -1.57
C GLN A 47 14.01 3.83 -2.33
N HIS A 48 13.21 4.26 -3.31
CA HIS A 48 12.34 3.40 -4.10
C HIS A 48 12.64 3.54 -5.61
N PRO A 49 13.80 3.07 -6.08
CA PRO A 49 14.22 3.26 -7.49
C PRO A 49 13.29 2.55 -8.49
N ASP A 50 12.65 1.46 -8.08
CA ASP A 50 11.80 0.63 -8.94
C ASP A 50 10.34 1.10 -8.98
N THR A 51 9.97 2.16 -8.24
CA THR A 51 8.58 2.58 -8.11
C THR A 51 8.47 4.08 -7.85
N ALA A 52 7.63 4.77 -8.63
CA ALA A 52 7.40 6.20 -8.46
C ALA A 52 6.66 6.50 -7.14
N VAL A 53 7.08 7.55 -6.44
CA VAL A 53 6.35 8.11 -5.30
C VAL A 53 5.13 8.89 -5.83
N THR A 54 3.93 8.50 -5.44
CA THR A 54 2.67 9.15 -5.85
C THR A 54 2.09 10.04 -4.76
N GLY A 55 2.43 9.79 -3.51
CA GLY A 55 1.99 10.59 -2.37
C GLY A 55 3.04 10.70 -1.26
N LEU A 56 2.94 11.78 -0.49
CA LEU A 56 3.77 12.06 0.66
C LEU A 56 2.90 12.59 1.80
N ALA A 57 2.89 11.88 2.93
CA ALA A 57 2.27 12.35 4.16
C ALA A 57 3.36 12.67 5.20
N LEU A 58 3.33 13.90 5.71
CA LEU A 58 4.20 14.39 6.77
C LEU A 58 3.37 14.62 8.04
N GLU A 59 3.86 14.15 9.17
CA GLU A 59 3.30 14.35 10.50
C GLU A 59 4.35 15.10 11.32
N VAL A 60 4.15 16.40 11.54
CA VAL A 60 5.11 17.28 12.22
C VAL A 60 4.69 17.42 13.69
N ASP A 61 5.64 17.19 14.59
CA ASP A 61 5.49 17.36 16.04
C ASP A 61 6.78 18.01 16.58
N GLY A 62 6.77 19.35 16.69
CA GLY A 62 7.96 20.12 17.06
C GLY A 62 9.16 19.85 16.13
N ASP A 63 10.19 19.19 16.66
CA ASP A 63 11.43 18.86 15.94
C ASP A 63 11.38 17.49 15.22
N ASP A 64 10.35 16.68 15.49
CA ASP A 64 10.18 15.35 14.91
C ASP A 64 9.24 15.39 13.70
N VAL A 65 9.61 14.68 12.62
CA VAL A 65 8.80 14.57 11.40
C VAL A 65 8.59 13.10 11.05
N GLY A 66 7.36 12.63 11.21
CA GLY A 66 6.89 11.35 10.67
C GLY A 66 6.71 11.44 9.16
N ILE A 67 7.29 10.50 8.42
CA ILE A 67 7.26 10.49 6.94
C ILE A 67 6.64 9.18 6.45
N ARG A 68 5.61 9.29 5.62
CA ARG A 68 4.96 8.16 4.94
C ARG A 68 4.91 8.43 3.44
N TYR A 69 5.47 7.51 2.66
CA TYR A 69 5.41 7.55 1.20
C TYR A 69 4.28 6.64 0.70
N GLU A 70 3.51 7.14 -0.26
CA GLU A 70 2.64 6.33 -1.09
C GLU A 70 3.35 6.06 -2.41
N LEU A 71 3.46 4.78 -2.76
CA LEU A 71 4.17 4.32 -3.95
C LEU A 71 3.16 3.89 -5.02
N ALA A 72 3.53 4.08 -6.28
CA ALA A 72 2.76 3.60 -7.40
C ALA A 72 2.55 2.07 -7.29
N PRO A 73 1.36 1.55 -7.63
CA PRO A 73 1.13 0.11 -7.62
C PRO A 73 2.08 -0.61 -8.58
N THR A 74 2.93 -1.48 -8.06
CA THR A 74 3.82 -2.31 -8.88
C THR A 74 3.06 -3.54 -9.40
N PRO A 75 3.06 -3.82 -10.71
CA PRO A 75 2.44 -5.03 -11.23
C PRO A 75 3.17 -6.26 -10.69
N PHE A 76 2.42 -7.31 -10.36
CA PHE A 76 2.97 -8.59 -9.94
C PHE A 76 2.63 -9.68 -10.97
N ASP A 77 3.62 -10.52 -11.26
CA ASP A 77 3.43 -11.67 -12.12
C ASP A 77 2.81 -12.84 -11.36
N ARG A 78 1.82 -13.48 -11.99
CA ARG A 78 1.18 -14.69 -11.45
C ARG A 78 1.82 -15.93 -12.06
N ILE A 79 2.75 -16.53 -11.33
CA ILE A 79 3.35 -17.82 -11.69
C ILE A 79 2.39 -18.97 -11.40
N ARG A 80 2.40 -20.01 -12.24
CA ARG A 80 1.57 -21.21 -12.08
C ARG A 80 2.44 -22.45 -11.88
N ARG A 81 1.96 -23.40 -11.07
CA ARG A 81 2.59 -24.71 -10.96
C ARG A 81 1.85 -25.72 -11.83
N ILE A 82 2.54 -26.31 -12.79
CA ILE A 82 2.08 -27.52 -13.47
C ILE A 82 3.00 -28.67 -13.06
N THR A 83 2.41 -29.78 -12.60
CA THR A 83 3.13 -31.04 -12.27
C THR A 83 4.39 -30.84 -11.43
N GLY A 84 4.32 -30.00 -10.39
CA GLY A 84 5.42 -29.80 -9.43
C GLY A 84 6.45 -28.72 -9.78
N TYR A 85 6.45 -28.16 -11.00
CA TYR A 85 7.41 -27.13 -11.41
C TYR A 85 6.77 -25.73 -11.40
N LEU A 86 7.50 -24.73 -10.91
CA LEU A 86 7.13 -23.32 -11.05
C LEU A 86 7.36 -22.89 -12.50
N VAL A 87 6.28 -22.68 -13.24
CA VAL A 87 6.33 -22.14 -14.61
C VAL A 87 5.83 -20.70 -14.55
N GLY A 88 6.49 -19.79 -15.24
CA GLY A 88 6.16 -18.35 -15.29
C GLY A 88 4.83 -18.09 -15.99
N THR A 89 4.86 -17.31 -17.07
CA THR A 89 3.69 -17.06 -17.92
C THR A 89 3.34 -18.30 -18.78
N MET A 90 2.13 -18.32 -19.36
CA MET A 90 1.69 -19.41 -20.25
C MET A 90 2.32 -19.37 -21.65
N ASP A 91 3.11 -18.33 -21.95
CA ASP A 91 3.62 -18.04 -23.31
C ASP A 91 4.50 -19.16 -23.89
N ARG A 92 5.01 -20.06 -23.04
CA ARG A 92 5.89 -21.19 -23.44
C ARG A 92 5.24 -22.56 -23.29
N TRP A 93 3.94 -22.63 -23.04
CA TRP A 93 3.27 -23.90 -22.84
C TRP A 93 3.00 -24.57 -24.18
N ASN A 94 3.10 -25.90 -24.22
CA ASN A 94 2.62 -26.66 -25.37
C ASN A 94 1.09 -26.78 -25.32
N ASP A 95 0.48 -27.09 -26.46
CA ASP A 95 -0.98 -27.13 -26.61
C ASP A 95 -1.65 -28.09 -25.60
N ALA A 96 -1.00 -29.23 -25.32
CA ALA A 96 -1.50 -30.21 -24.38
C ALA A 96 -1.62 -29.66 -22.94
N LYS A 97 -0.65 -28.88 -22.48
CA LYS A 97 -0.67 -28.27 -21.14
C LYS A 97 -1.63 -27.08 -21.05
N THR A 98 -1.81 -26.34 -22.13
CA THR A 98 -2.82 -25.27 -22.20
C THR A 98 -4.24 -25.84 -22.13
N ALA A 99 -4.49 -26.98 -22.78
CA ALA A 99 -5.76 -27.70 -22.67
C ALA A 99 -5.99 -28.24 -21.25
N GLU A 100 -4.99 -28.89 -20.64
CA GLU A 100 -5.08 -29.43 -19.27
C GLU A 100 -5.41 -28.36 -18.22
N GLU A 101 -4.86 -27.16 -18.33
CA GLU A 101 -5.19 -26.05 -17.42
C GLU A 101 -6.56 -25.44 -17.73
N SER A 102 -7.02 -25.48 -18.98
CA SER A 102 -8.37 -25.04 -19.34
C SER A 102 -9.45 -25.94 -18.73
N ASP A 103 -9.15 -27.24 -18.59
CA ASP A 103 -10.02 -28.21 -17.91
C ASP A 103 -9.98 -28.13 -16.37
N ARG A 104 -9.14 -27.24 -15.82
CA ARG A 104 -8.94 -27.14 -14.37
C ARG A 104 -10.14 -26.48 -13.69
N VAL A 105 -10.79 -27.23 -12.81
CA VAL A 105 -11.89 -26.74 -11.97
C VAL A 105 -11.36 -25.98 -10.75
N LYS A 106 -11.82 -24.74 -10.55
CA LYS A 106 -11.52 -23.96 -9.33
C LYS A 106 -12.46 -24.38 -8.21
N HIS A 107 -11.94 -25.06 -7.21
CA HIS A 107 -12.67 -25.26 -5.96
C HIS A 107 -12.64 -23.95 -5.17
N SER A 108 -13.80 -23.31 -5.02
CA SER A 108 -13.95 -22.15 -4.13
C SER A 108 -13.72 -22.59 -2.69
N VAL A 109 -12.81 -21.93 -1.97
CA VAL A 109 -12.84 -21.91 -0.50
C VAL A 109 -13.91 -20.91 -0.09
N ALA A 110 -15.17 -21.27 -0.28
CA ALA A 110 -16.22 -20.66 0.52
C ALA A 110 -15.96 -21.12 1.95
N ARG A 111 -15.35 -20.26 2.78
CA ARG A 111 -15.58 -20.38 4.22
C ARG A 111 -17.06 -20.02 4.37
N GLU A 112 -17.93 -21.02 4.39
CA GLU A 112 -19.15 -20.85 5.16
C GLU A 112 -18.67 -20.54 6.58
N ASP A 113 -18.96 -19.33 7.07
CA ASP A 113 -18.91 -19.02 8.49
C ASP A 113 -19.96 -19.91 9.19
N ARG A 114 -19.73 -21.22 9.22
CA ARG A 114 -20.40 -22.11 10.15
C ARG A 114 -19.86 -21.72 11.50
N ALA A 115 -20.52 -20.75 12.13
CA ALA A 115 -20.54 -20.62 13.56
C ALA A 115 -20.77 -22.03 14.11
N PHE A 116 -19.71 -22.65 14.63
CA PHE A 116 -19.81 -23.81 15.49
C PHE A 116 -20.50 -23.32 16.76
N ALA A 117 -21.82 -23.18 16.70
CA ALA A 117 -22.63 -23.17 17.90
C ALA A 117 -22.46 -24.57 18.49
N CYS A 118 -21.65 -24.67 19.53
CA CYS A 118 -21.58 -25.85 20.39
C CYS A 118 -22.95 -26.04 21.04
N ALA A 119 -23.87 -26.66 20.32
CA ALA A 119 -25.07 -27.25 20.87
C ALA A 119 -24.74 -28.70 21.19
N ASN A 120 -24.23 -28.93 22.40
CA ASN A 120 -24.52 -30.11 23.23
C ASN A 120 -23.83 -29.92 24.59
N GLY A 121 -24.63 -29.98 25.64
CA GLY A 121 -24.33 -29.46 26.97
C GLY A 121 -23.18 -30.13 27.73
N CYS A 122 -22.51 -29.28 28.51
CA CYS A 122 -22.00 -29.46 29.86
C CYS A 122 -21.88 -28.06 30.47
#